data_AF-A0A7X7ZA24-F1
#
_entry.id   AF-A0A7X7ZA24-F1
#
_cell.length_a   1.000
_cell.length_b   1.000
_cell.length_c   1.000
_cell.angle_alpha   90.00
_cell.angle_beta   90.00
_cell.angle_gamma   90.00
#
_symmetry.space_group_name_H-M   'P 1'
#
loop_
_entity.id
_entity.type
_entity.pdbx_description
1 polymer ?
#
loop_
_entity_poly.entity_id
_entity_poly.type
_entity_poly.pdbx_seq_one_letter_code
_entity_poly.pdbx_strand_id
1 'polypeptide(L)'
;SDPVQRLLFAKHLLAASIMAAPGAVVVSKILVPQTEKIDTNVEITKDKIGNNVLDAISNGTVEGLKLAANVAAMLVVFIAFIAMFNFIVQKIGAWTNLNAAIAQATNGQYTSLSLQFILGYTFAPVMWLIGVCKEDIALVGRLLGEKIIMTEFIGYVSLAELKAIGAFAQEKSIIMSTYALCGFANFASIGIQIGGIGSLAPGKRVLLSKYGMRALLGGTLASLISATFVGVILG
;
A
#
# COMPACT_ATOMS: atom_id res chain seq x y z
N SER A 1 2.63 -9.19 -20.10
CA SER A 1 1.85 -8.89 -21.32
C SER A 1 0.77 -9.93 -21.62
N ASP A 2 0.56 -10.92 -20.73
CA ASP A 2 -0.47 -11.95 -20.89
C ASP A 2 -1.88 -11.39 -20.56
N PRO A 3 -2.82 -11.37 -21.54
CA PRO A 3 -4.19 -10.92 -21.32
C PRO A 3 -4.95 -11.72 -20.24
N VAL A 4 -4.68 -13.02 -20.10
CA VAL A 4 -5.36 -13.90 -19.14
C VAL A 4 -4.98 -13.50 -17.72
N GLN A 5 -3.69 -13.30 -17.46
CA GLN A 5 -3.23 -12.81 -16.16
C GLN A 5 -3.75 -11.42 -15.85
N ARG A 6 -3.80 -10.50 -16.83
CA ARG A 6 -4.37 -9.16 -16.61
C ARG A 6 -5.81 -9.24 -16.13
N LEU A 7 -6.63 -10.09 -16.76
CA LEU A 7 -8.01 -10.30 -16.35
C LEU A 7 -8.11 -10.90 -14.95
N LEU A 8 -7.25 -11.88 -14.62
CA LEU A 8 -7.22 -12.51 -13.29
C LEU A 8 -6.93 -11.47 -12.19
N PHE A 9 -5.85 -10.70 -12.32
CA PHE A 9 -5.48 -9.71 -11.31
C PHE A 9 -6.46 -8.53 -11.25
N ALA A 10 -7.07 -8.15 -12.37
CA ALA A 10 -8.13 -7.14 -12.38
C ALA A 10 -9.35 -7.58 -11.53
N LYS A 11 -9.77 -8.85 -11.63
CA LYS A 11 -10.86 -9.38 -10.79
C LYS A 11 -10.51 -9.33 -9.30
N HIS A 12 -9.27 -9.67 -8.94
CA HIS A 12 -8.82 -9.59 -7.55
C HIS A 12 -8.76 -8.15 -7.03
N LEU A 13 -8.29 -7.19 -7.82
CA LEU A 13 -8.27 -5.77 -7.43
C LEU A 13 -9.68 -5.19 -7.24
N LEU A 14 -10.63 -5.59 -8.09
CA LEU A 14 -12.03 -5.21 -7.94
C LEU A 14 -12.62 -5.79 -6.65
N ALA A 15 -12.39 -7.08 -6.38
CA ALA A 15 -12.85 -7.72 -5.15
C ALA A 15 -12.24 -7.06 -3.91
N ALA A 16 -10.93 -6.82 -3.90
CA ALA A 16 -10.24 -6.15 -2.80
C ALA A 16 -10.80 -4.75 -2.54
N SER A 17 -11.11 -3.99 -3.60
CA SER A 17 -11.70 -2.65 -3.50
C SER A 17 -13.10 -2.68 -2.86
N ILE A 18 -13.93 -3.66 -3.21
CA ILE A 18 -15.26 -3.85 -2.59
C ILE A 18 -15.12 -4.23 -1.11
N MET A 19 -14.18 -5.12 -0.77
CA MET A 19 -13.94 -5.56 0.60
C MET A 19 -13.35 -4.46 1.50
N ALA A 20 -12.60 -3.53 0.91
CA ALA A 20 -11.96 -2.43 1.65
C ALA A 20 -12.99 -1.49 2.31
N ALA A 21 -14.15 -1.27 1.70
CA ALA A 21 -15.18 -0.37 2.24
C ALA A 21 -15.73 -0.82 3.61
N PRO A 22 -16.31 -2.02 3.77
CA PRO A 22 -16.75 -2.51 5.08
C PRO A 22 -15.55 -2.72 6.03
N GLY A 23 -14.40 -3.18 5.52
CA GLY A 23 -13.19 -3.34 6.33
C GLY A 23 -12.72 -2.03 6.98
N ALA A 24 -12.72 -0.93 6.21
CA ALA A 24 -12.35 0.39 6.73
C ALA A 24 -13.33 0.88 7.80
N VAL A 25 -14.63 0.65 7.63
CA VAL A 25 -15.64 1.01 8.64
C VAL A 25 -15.43 0.22 9.93
N VAL A 26 -15.28 -1.10 9.84
CA VAL A 26 -15.05 -1.95 11.02
C VAL A 26 -13.79 -1.53 11.76
N VAL A 27 -12.65 -1.43 11.07
CA VAL A 27 -11.38 -1.10 11.71
C VAL A 27 -11.38 0.33 12.26
N SER A 28 -11.93 1.29 11.54
CA SER A 28 -12.01 2.68 12.04
C SER A 28 -12.86 2.78 13.31
N LYS A 29 -13.96 2.03 13.42
CA LYS A 29 -14.79 2.01 14.63
C LYS A 29 -14.16 1.24 15.79
N ILE A 30 -13.27 0.29 15.53
CA ILE A 30 -12.44 -0.35 16.57
C ILE A 30 -11.38 0.64 17.08
N LEU A 31 -10.68 1.33 16.18
CA LEU A 31 -9.59 2.25 16.54
C LEU A 31 -10.08 3.56 17.17
N VAL A 32 -11.24 4.06 16.70
CA VAL A 32 -11.86 5.31 17.16
C VAL A 32 -13.38 5.09 17.24
N PRO A 33 -13.88 4.54 18.35
CA PRO A 33 -15.31 4.36 18.57
C PRO A 33 -16.08 5.69 18.55
N GLN A 34 -17.32 5.66 18.08
CA GLN A 34 -18.18 6.84 18.09
C GLN A 34 -18.72 7.08 19.50
N THR A 35 -18.40 8.24 20.08
CA THR A 35 -18.88 8.65 21.41
C THR A 35 -19.88 9.80 21.33
N GLU A 36 -19.82 10.61 20.27
CA GLU A 36 -20.70 11.76 20.06
C GLU A 36 -21.99 11.35 19.35
N LYS A 37 -23.06 12.13 19.55
CA LYS A 37 -24.33 11.92 18.83
C LYS A 37 -24.10 12.08 17.32
N ILE A 38 -24.68 11.18 16.55
CA ILE A 38 -24.62 11.23 15.08
C ILE A 38 -25.62 12.29 14.61
N ASP A 39 -25.13 13.25 13.82
CA ASP A 39 -26.01 14.15 13.08
C ASP A 39 -26.52 13.42 11.82
N THR A 40 -27.85 13.31 11.71
CA THR A 40 -28.52 12.66 10.57
C THR A 40 -28.94 13.66 9.48
N ASN A 41 -28.74 14.96 9.70
CA ASN A 41 -29.05 15.98 8.71
C ASN A 41 -27.94 16.04 7.66
N VAL A 42 -28.20 15.47 6.48
CA VAL A 42 -27.27 15.51 5.34
C VAL A 42 -27.70 16.63 4.39
N GLU A 43 -27.01 17.76 4.45
CA GLU A 43 -27.14 18.80 3.43
C GLU A 43 -26.16 18.54 2.28
N ILE A 44 -26.69 18.21 1.11
CA ILE A 44 -25.87 18.03 -0.10
C ILE A 44 -25.75 19.38 -0.80
N THR A 45 -24.59 20.02 -0.67
CA THR A 45 -24.28 21.25 -1.41
C THR A 45 -24.22 20.92 -2.92
N LYS A 46 -25.04 21.58 -3.74
CA LYS A 46 -25.11 21.33 -5.19
C LYS A 46 -23.98 21.97 -6.00
N ASP A 47 -23.05 22.66 -5.34
CA ASP A 47 -22.14 23.64 -5.96
C ASP A 47 -21.05 23.06 -6.89
N LYS A 48 -21.00 21.74 -7.12
CA LYS A 48 -19.91 21.10 -7.90
C LYS A 48 -20.34 19.92 -8.77
N ILE A 49 -21.58 19.92 -9.27
CA ILE A 49 -21.96 18.97 -10.34
C ILE A 49 -21.58 19.66 -11.65
N GLY A 50 -20.63 19.10 -12.40
CA GLY A 50 -20.18 19.63 -13.69
C GLY A 50 -21.38 20.01 -14.57
N ASN A 51 -21.27 21.13 -15.29
CA ASN A 51 -22.45 21.76 -15.90
C ASN A 51 -23.07 20.90 -17.01
N ASN A 52 -22.29 19.99 -17.61
CA ASN A 52 -22.70 19.03 -18.61
C ASN A 52 -21.66 17.88 -18.77
N VAL A 53 -21.99 16.90 -19.61
CA VAL A 53 -21.14 15.71 -19.87
C VAL A 53 -19.76 16.11 -20.43
N LEU A 54 -19.66 17.11 -21.30
CA LEU A 54 -18.39 17.54 -21.89
C LEU A 54 -17.48 18.22 -20.86
N ASP A 55 -18.08 19.01 -19.96
CA ASP A 55 -17.40 19.63 -18.82
C ASP A 55 -16.84 18.55 -17.88
N ALA A 56 -17.63 17.52 -17.56
CA ALA A 56 -17.18 16.38 -16.75
C ALA A 56 -16.01 15.61 -17.40
N ILE A 57 -16.08 15.34 -18.71
CA ILE A 57 -15.00 14.68 -19.46
C ILE A 57 -13.72 15.54 -19.44
N SER A 58 -13.84 16.85 -19.69
CA SER A 58 -12.71 17.77 -19.73
C SER A 58 -12.03 17.89 -18.37
N ASN A 59 -12.81 18.09 -17.31
CA ASN A 59 -12.29 18.18 -15.93
C ASN A 59 -11.63 16.87 -15.50
N GLY A 60 -12.30 15.73 -15.74
CA GLY A 60 -11.73 14.41 -15.46
C GLY A 60 -10.41 14.13 -16.21
N THR A 61 -10.30 14.60 -17.46
CA THR A 61 -9.06 14.47 -18.25
C THR A 61 -7.91 15.29 -17.65
N VAL A 62 -8.17 16.54 -17.26
CA VAL A 62 -7.14 17.41 -16.66
C VAL A 62 -6.71 16.89 -15.29
N GLU A 63 -7.65 16.45 -14.46
CA GLU A 63 -7.34 15.83 -13.16
C GLU A 63 -6.56 14.52 -13.33
N GLY A 64 -6.96 13.68 -14.28
CA GLY A 64 -6.26 12.44 -14.62
C GLY A 64 -4.84 12.67 -15.11
N LEU A 65 -4.61 13.68 -15.97
CA LEU A 65 -3.28 14.05 -16.45
C LEU A 65 -2.38 14.52 -15.29
N LYS A 66 -2.91 15.38 -14.41
CA LYS A 66 -2.18 15.83 -13.21
C LYS A 66 -1.82 14.67 -12.31
N LEU A 67 -2.76 13.75 -12.07
CA LEU A 67 -2.51 12.55 -11.28
C LEU A 67 -1.41 11.68 -11.91
N ALA A 68 -1.49 11.40 -13.22
CA ALA A 68 -0.51 10.59 -13.94
C ALA A 68 0.91 11.20 -13.88
N ALA A 69 1.03 12.51 -14.10
CA ALA A 69 2.31 13.22 -14.01
C ALA A 69 2.90 13.15 -12.59
N ASN A 70 2.05 13.34 -11.57
CA ASN A 70 2.47 13.24 -10.17
C ASN A 70 2.97 11.83 -9.82
N VAL A 71 2.26 10.78 -10.25
CA VAL A 71 2.68 9.38 -10.02
C VAL A 71 4.00 9.09 -10.72
N ALA A 72 4.16 9.51 -11.98
CA ALA A 72 5.41 9.30 -12.72
C ALA A 72 6.61 9.98 -12.03
N ALA A 73 6.47 11.25 -11.63
CA ALA A 73 7.51 11.96 -10.91
C ALA A 73 7.83 11.30 -9.56
N MET A 74 6.79 10.91 -8.82
CA MET A 74 6.93 10.24 -7.52
C MET A 74 7.67 8.90 -7.63
N LEU A 75 7.37 8.09 -8.64
CA LEU A 75 8.06 6.81 -8.87
C LEU A 75 9.56 7.01 -9.09
N VAL A 76 9.95 7.97 -9.93
CA VAL A 76 11.36 8.29 -10.18
C VAL A 76 12.07 8.69 -8.87
N VAL A 77 11.46 9.56 -8.08
CA VAL A 77 12.02 10.02 -6.80
C VAL A 77 12.19 8.87 -5.80
N PHE A 78 11.17 8.03 -5.61
CA PHE A 78 11.26 6.93 -4.66
C PHE A 78 12.26 5.86 -5.10
N ILE A 79 12.34 5.51 -6.38
CA ILE A 79 13.35 4.57 -6.87
C ILE A 79 14.76 5.12 -6.63
N ALA A 80 14.98 6.41 -6.87
CA ALA A 80 16.26 7.06 -6.58
C ALA A 80 16.60 7.02 -5.08
N PHE A 81 15.64 7.30 -4.20
CA PHE A 81 15.87 7.21 -2.75
C PHE A 81 16.10 5.79 -2.26
N ILE A 82 15.41 4.79 -2.82
CA ILE A 82 15.67 3.38 -2.52
C ILE A 82 17.12 3.03 -2.91
N ALA A 83 17.54 3.40 -4.11
CA ALA A 83 18.91 3.15 -4.59
C ALA A 83 19.95 3.84 -3.70
N MET A 84 19.73 5.10 -3.34
CA MET A 84 20.61 5.86 -2.45
C MET A 84 20.68 5.23 -1.05
N PHE A 85 19.54 4.88 -0.45
CA PHE A 85 19.50 4.24 0.85
C PHE A 85 20.24 2.91 0.83
N ASN A 86 19.97 2.06 -0.17
CA ASN A 86 20.63 0.78 -0.36
C ASN A 86 22.15 0.95 -0.50
N PHE A 87 22.62 1.92 -1.28
CA PHE A 87 24.05 2.21 -1.40
C PHE A 87 24.69 2.51 -0.04
N ILE A 88 24.05 3.35 0.78
CA ILE A 88 24.55 3.73 2.11
C ILE A 88 24.58 2.51 3.04
N VAL A 89 23.47 1.78 3.16
CA VAL A 89 23.39 0.66 4.12
C VAL A 89 24.24 -0.54 3.69
N GLN A 90 24.42 -0.76 2.39
CA GLN A 90 25.33 -1.79 1.89
C GLN A 90 26.79 -1.50 2.27
N LYS A 91 27.22 -0.22 2.21
CA LYS A 91 28.57 0.20 2.64
C LYS A 91 28.76 -0.01 4.14
N ILE A 92 27.77 0.35 4.94
CA ILE A 92 27.79 0.12 6.40
C ILE A 92 27.85 -1.39 6.71
N GLY A 93 27.04 -2.18 6.01
CA GLY A 93 27.03 -3.64 6.14
C GLY A 93 28.34 -4.31 5.72
N ALA A 94 29.07 -3.71 4.78
CA ALA A 94 30.39 -4.18 4.36
C ALA A 94 31.46 -3.90 5.43
N TRP A 95 31.41 -2.74 6.09
CA TRP A 95 32.34 -2.40 7.18
C TRP A 95 32.14 -3.23 8.44
N THR A 96 30.94 -3.80 8.64
CA THR A 96 30.56 -4.52 9.86
C THR A 96 30.48 -6.04 9.68
N ASN A 97 30.90 -6.59 8.54
CA ASN A 97 30.71 -7.99 8.14
C ASN A 97 29.24 -8.47 8.11
N LEU A 98 28.28 -7.57 8.28
CA LEU A 98 26.85 -7.87 8.34
C LEU A 98 26.33 -8.47 7.02
N ASN A 99 26.88 -8.03 5.88
CA ASN A 99 26.46 -8.55 4.57
C ASN A 99 26.73 -10.05 4.44
N ALA A 100 27.87 -10.54 4.96
CA ALA A 100 28.19 -11.97 4.95
C ALA A 100 27.24 -12.75 5.88
N ALA A 101 26.96 -12.21 7.07
CA ALA A 101 26.01 -12.81 8.00
C ALA A 101 24.58 -12.88 7.41
N ILE A 102 24.13 -11.83 6.70
CA ILE A 102 22.84 -11.80 6.02
C ILE A 102 22.80 -12.84 4.89
N ALA A 103 23.83 -12.91 4.06
CA ALA A 103 23.91 -13.90 2.99
C ALA A 103 23.81 -15.33 3.54
N GLN A 104 24.47 -15.62 4.66
CA GLN A 104 24.40 -16.92 5.31
C GLN A 104 23.02 -17.17 5.96
N ALA A 105 22.50 -16.20 6.72
CA ALA A 105 21.23 -16.34 7.43
C ALA A 105 20.01 -16.47 6.51
N THR A 106 20.11 -15.91 5.30
CA THR A 106 19.02 -15.93 4.33
C THR A 106 19.21 -16.97 3.23
N ASN A 107 20.19 -17.88 3.36
CA ASN A 107 20.54 -18.86 2.34
C ASN A 107 20.73 -18.24 0.93
N GLY A 108 21.32 -17.05 0.88
CA GLY A 108 21.56 -16.32 -0.37
C GLY A 108 20.37 -15.55 -0.94
N GLN A 109 19.19 -15.55 -0.30
CA GLN A 109 18.06 -14.71 -0.75
C GLN A 109 18.38 -13.22 -0.71
N TYR A 110 19.17 -12.78 0.28
CA TYR A 110 19.71 -11.43 0.36
C TYR A 110 21.22 -11.48 0.48
N THR A 111 21.92 -10.81 -0.41
CA THR A 111 23.40 -10.79 -0.43
C THR A 111 23.99 -9.65 0.41
N SER A 112 23.17 -8.68 0.80
CA SER A 112 23.60 -7.49 1.52
C SER A 112 22.45 -6.84 2.29
N LEU A 113 22.81 -5.99 3.25
CA LEU A 113 21.85 -5.12 3.92
C LEU A 113 21.20 -4.19 2.90
N SER A 114 19.88 -4.13 2.89
CA SER A 114 19.08 -3.31 1.98
C SER A 114 17.78 -2.89 2.66
N LEU A 115 17.13 -1.84 2.15
CA LEU A 115 15.79 -1.44 2.60
C LEU A 115 14.82 -2.61 2.48
N GLN A 116 14.92 -3.36 1.38
CA GLN A 116 14.09 -4.53 1.09
C GLN A 116 14.24 -5.63 2.15
N PHE A 117 15.49 -5.91 2.57
CA PHE A 117 15.77 -6.84 3.65
C PHE A 117 15.16 -6.35 4.97
N ILE A 118 15.42 -5.09 5.33
CA ILE A 118 14.91 -4.50 6.58
C ILE A 118 13.39 -4.59 6.63
N LEU A 119 12.71 -4.14 5.57
CA LEU A 119 11.25 -4.18 5.48
C LEU A 119 10.70 -5.60 5.50
N GLY A 120 11.32 -6.51 4.74
CA GLY A 120 10.94 -7.92 4.66
C GLY A 120 10.88 -8.59 6.02
N TYR A 121 11.97 -8.49 6.77
CA TYR A 121 12.08 -9.13 8.09
C TYR A 121 11.34 -8.36 9.20
N THR A 122 11.15 -7.03 9.05
CA THR A 122 10.34 -6.24 9.99
C THR A 122 8.87 -6.64 9.95
N PHE A 123 8.31 -6.83 8.75
CA PHE A 123 6.89 -7.16 8.57
C PHE A 123 6.61 -8.67 8.44
N ALA A 124 7.65 -9.52 8.38
CA ALA A 124 7.53 -10.97 8.34
C ALA A 124 6.59 -11.55 9.42
N PRO A 125 6.67 -11.15 10.71
CA PRO A 125 5.76 -11.69 11.73
C PRO A 125 4.28 -11.39 11.44
N VAL A 126 3.98 -10.23 10.85
CA VAL A 126 2.61 -9.86 10.47
C VAL A 126 2.15 -10.70 9.27
N MET A 127 3.03 -10.94 8.29
CA MET A 127 2.71 -11.76 7.12
C MET A 127 2.47 -13.22 7.48
N TRP A 128 3.24 -13.74 8.43
CA TRP A 128 2.98 -15.04 9.03
C TRP A 128 1.58 -15.11 9.66
N LEU A 129 1.22 -14.09 10.45
CA LEU A 129 -0.06 -14.04 11.17
C LEU A 129 -1.28 -14.05 10.24
N ILE A 130 -1.19 -13.39 9.08
CA ILE A 130 -2.29 -13.33 8.11
C ILE A 130 -2.35 -14.54 7.16
N GLY A 131 -1.47 -15.53 7.33
CA GLY A 131 -1.51 -16.80 6.60
C GLY A 131 -0.75 -16.82 5.27
N VAL A 132 0.27 -15.97 5.09
CA VAL A 132 1.19 -16.06 3.93
C VAL A 132 2.02 -17.35 4.02
N CYS A 133 2.28 -17.98 2.87
CA CYS A 133 3.10 -19.20 2.78
C CYS A 133 4.50 -18.95 3.34
N LYS A 134 5.04 -19.91 4.11
CA LYS A 134 6.25 -19.73 4.93
C LYS A 134 7.45 -19.25 4.15
N GLU A 135 7.58 -19.74 2.92
CA GLU A 135 8.66 -19.47 1.98
C GLU A 135 8.63 -18.01 1.48
N ASP A 136 7.44 -17.39 1.45
CA ASP A 136 7.19 -16.07 0.87
C ASP A 136 6.99 -14.97 1.92
N ILE A 137 6.99 -15.31 3.22
CA ILE A 137 6.70 -14.37 4.32
C ILE A 137 7.54 -13.09 4.25
N ALA A 138 8.85 -13.23 4.03
CA ALA A 138 9.76 -12.08 3.94
C ALA A 138 9.52 -11.26 2.66
N LEU A 139 9.16 -11.91 1.55
CA LEU A 139 8.85 -11.23 0.29
C LEU A 139 7.57 -10.40 0.41
N VAL A 140 6.50 -10.97 0.96
CA VAL A 140 5.25 -10.22 1.18
C VAL A 140 5.45 -9.13 2.24
N GLY A 141 6.30 -9.38 3.24
CA GLY A 141 6.64 -8.39 4.27
C GLY A 141 7.34 -7.17 3.67
N ARG A 142 8.23 -7.41 2.70
CA ARG A 142 8.90 -6.36 1.94
C ARG A 142 7.87 -5.51 1.19
N LEU A 143 6.94 -6.15 0.49
CA LEU A 143 5.90 -5.45 -0.29
C LEU A 143 5.01 -4.58 0.60
N LEU A 144 4.61 -5.09 1.78
CA LEU A 144 3.85 -4.29 2.75
C LEU A 144 4.67 -3.08 3.24
N GLY A 145 5.95 -3.29 3.56
CA GLY A 145 6.82 -2.21 4.00
C GLY A 145 7.02 -1.14 2.93
N GLU A 146 7.24 -1.55 1.68
CA GLU A 146 7.37 -0.64 0.54
C GLU A 146 6.09 0.18 0.35
N LYS A 147 4.92 -0.45 0.48
CA LYS A 147 3.64 0.26 0.48
C LYS A 147 3.57 1.31 1.60
N ILE A 148 3.87 0.95 2.84
CA ILE A 148 3.68 1.83 3.99
C ILE A 148 4.63 3.04 3.95
N ILE A 149 5.92 2.80 3.69
CA ILE A 149 6.96 3.84 3.71
C ILE A 149 6.94 4.66 2.43
N MET A 150 6.75 4.01 1.28
CA MET A 150 6.68 4.67 -0.03
C MET A 150 5.21 4.79 -0.46
N THR A 151 4.79 3.98 -1.43
CA THR A 151 3.41 3.92 -1.94
C THR A 151 3.09 2.53 -2.45
N GLU A 152 1.80 2.22 -2.57
CA GLU A 152 1.30 1.01 -3.19
C GLU A 152 1.76 0.84 -4.64
N PHE A 153 1.99 1.93 -5.39
CA PHE A 153 2.54 1.84 -6.74
C PHE A 153 3.95 1.25 -6.76
N ILE A 154 4.82 1.67 -5.83
CA ILE A 154 6.16 1.06 -5.68
C ILE A 154 6.02 -0.42 -5.29
N GLY A 155 5.11 -0.73 -4.36
CA GLY A 155 4.82 -2.12 -3.99
C GLY A 155 4.36 -2.98 -5.18
N TYR A 156 3.50 -2.45 -6.07
CA TYR A 156 3.07 -3.16 -7.27
C TYR A 156 4.18 -3.35 -8.30
N VAL A 157 5.08 -2.37 -8.46
CA VAL A 157 6.27 -2.50 -9.31
C VAL A 157 7.15 -3.63 -8.78
N SER A 158 7.48 -3.63 -7.49
CA SER A 158 8.25 -4.71 -6.87
C SER A 158 7.55 -6.07 -6.96
N LEU A 159 6.24 -6.15 -6.77
CA LEU A 159 5.48 -7.39 -6.93
C LEU A 159 5.59 -7.92 -8.36
N ALA A 160 5.47 -7.03 -9.36
CA ALA A 160 5.61 -7.40 -10.76
C ALA A 160 7.03 -7.91 -11.09
N GLU A 161 8.07 -7.27 -10.57
CA GLU A 161 9.46 -7.68 -10.74
C GLU A 161 9.74 -9.03 -10.08
N LEU A 162 9.34 -9.21 -8.81
CA LEU A 162 9.51 -10.46 -8.06
C LEU A 162 8.76 -11.62 -8.73
N LYS A 163 7.55 -11.36 -9.24
CA LYS A 163 6.80 -12.35 -10.02
C LYS A 163 7.51 -12.70 -11.33
N ALA A 164 8.06 -11.70 -12.05
CA ALA A 164 8.72 -11.92 -13.34
C ALA A 164 9.97 -12.79 -13.22
N ILE A 165 10.70 -12.70 -12.11
CA ILE A 165 11.88 -13.54 -11.83
C ILE A 165 11.55 -14.86 -11.12
N GLY A 166 10.27 -15.14 -10.87
CA GLY A 166 9.84 -16.37 -10.19
C GLY A 166 10.27 -16.44 -8.72
N ALA A 167 10.36 -15.31 -8.02
CA ALA A 167 10.81 -15.27 -6.63
C ALA A 167 9.81 -15.90 -5.64
N PHE A 168 8.52 -15.92 -5.97
CA PHE A 168 7.48 -16.49 -5.12
C PHE A 168 7.41 -18.01 -5.28
N ALA A 169 7.38 -18.72 -4.15
CA ALA A 169 7.17 -20.15 -4.10
C ALA A 169 5.70 -20.53 -4.37
N GLN A 170 4.75 -19.69 -3.94
CA GLN A 170 3.32 -19.98 -4.01
C GLN A 170 2.53 -18.89 -4.71
N GLU A 171 1.66 -19.27 -5.65
CA GLU A 171 0.75 -18.33 -6.33
C GLU A 171 -0.21 -17.65 -5.35
N LYS A 172 -0.62 -18.37 -4.29
CA LYS A 172 -1.40 -17.82 -3.18
C LYS A 172 -0.77 -16.55 -2.60
N SER A 173 0.55 -16.53 -2.39
CA SER A 173 1.27 -15.37 -1.85
C SER A 173 1.21 -14.16 -2.79
N ILE A 174 1.23 -14.39 -4.11
CA ILE A 174 1.09 -13.33 -5.13
C ILE A 174 -0.32 -12.73 -5.07
N ILE A 175 -1.35 -13.56 -4.96
CA ILE A 175 -2.74 -13.10 -4.84
C ILE A 175 -2.93 -12.35 -3.52
N MET A 176 -2.48 -12.91 -2.38
CA MET A 176 -2.54 -12.23 -1.09
C MET A 176 -1.80 -10.88 -1.11
N SER A 177 -0.62 -10.81 -1.75
CA SER A 177 0.12 -9.56 -1.95
C SER A 177 -0.71 -8.52 -2.71
N THR A 178 -1.46 -8.94 -3.73
CA THR A 178 -2.35 -8.05 -4.48
C THR A 178 -3.41 -7.40 -3.57
N TYR A 179 -3.99 -8.17 -2.64
CA TYR A 179 -4.97 -7.62 -1.69
C TYR A 179 -4.30 -6.77 -0.61
N ALA A 180 -3.14 -7.18 -0.09
CA ALA A 180 -2.39 -6.43 0.91
C ALA A 180 -1.92 -5.07 0.37
N LEU A 181 -1.58 -5.00 -0.93
CA LEU A 181 -1.20 -3.76 -1.61
C LEU A 181 -2.40 -2.89 -1.99
N CYS A 182 -3.59 -3.46 -2.15
CA CYS A 182 -4.79 -2.73 -2.51
C CYS A 182 -5.22 -1.75 -1.40
N GLY A 183 -4.86 -0.48 -1.58
CA GLY A 183 -5.28 0.63 -0.72
C GLY A 183 -4.16 1.64 -0.48
N PHE A 184 -4.53 2.91 -0.36
CA PHE A 184 -3.61 4.05 -0.24
C PHE A 184 -3.08 4.28 1.19
N ALA A 185 -2.91 3.22 2.00
CA ALA A 185 -2.46 3.33 3.38
C ALA A 185 -0.92 3.45 3.45
N ASN A 186 -0.43 4.69 3.40
CA ASN A 186 1.00 5.03 3.45
C ASN A 186 1.21 6.43 4.06
N PHE A 187 2.45 6.78 4.42
CA PHE A 187 2.73 8.08 5.06
C PHE A 187 2.40 9.28 4.16
N ALA A 188 2.66 9.19 2.85
CA ALA A 188 2.36 10.26 1.90
C ALA A 188 0.85 10.57 1.84
N SER A 189 0.01 9.54 1.92
CA SER A 189 -1.45 9.65 1.92
C SER A 189 -2.03 10.39 3.11
N ILE A 190 -1.32 10.47 4.25
CA ILE A 190 -1.74 11.33 5.36
C ILE A 190 -1.68 12.80 4.91
N GLY A 191 -0.58 13.21 4.29
CA GLY A 191 -0.41 14.56 3.75
C GLY A 191 -1.43 14.88 2.66
N ILE A 192 -1.67 13.94 1.73
CA ILE A 192 -2.67 14.07 0.67
C ILE A 192 -4.08 14.27 1.26
N GLN A 193 -4.45 13.52 2.30
CA GLN A 193 -5.77 13.67 2.94
C GLN A 193 -5.90 14.99 3.71
N ILE A 194 -4.86 15.43 4.42
CA ILE A 194 -4.86 16.74 5.12
C ILE A 194 -4.99 17.88 4.11
N GLY A 195 -4.28 17.82 2.98
CA GLY A 195 -4.36 18.82 1.92
C GLY A 195 -5.70 18.80 1.21
N GLY A 196 -6.10 17.63 0.70
CA GLY A 196 -7.33 17.40 -0.05
C GLY A 196 -8.58 17.69 0.77
N ILE A 197 -8.83 16.92 1.83
CA ILE A 197 -10.02 17.11 2.68
C ILE A 197 -9.95 18.46 3.40
N GLY A 198 -8.76 18.91 3.82
CA GLY A 198 -8.61 20.21 4.45
C GLY A 198 -8.91 21.39 3.53
N SER A 199 -8.84 21.24 2.20
CA SER A 199 -9.31 22.26 1.25
C SER A 199 -10.85 22.30 1.12
N LEU A 200 -11.50 21.15 1.32
CA LEU A 200 -12.96 21.02 1.31
C LEU A 200 -13.57 21.42 2.66
N ALA A 201 -12.84 21.20 3.76
CA ALA A 201 -13.24 21.50 5.12
C ALA A 201 -12.08 22.15 5.90
N PRO A 202 -11.82 23.46 5.72
CA PRO A 202 -10.67 24.17 6.32
C PRO A 202 -10.55 24.01 7.83
N GLY A 203 -11.67 24.01 8.56
CA GLY A 203 -11.71 23.83 10.01
C GLY A 203 -11.39 22.41 10.51
N LYS A 204 -11.19 21.44 9.61
CA LYS A 204 -10.94 20.03 9.98
C LYS A 204 -9.47 19.62 9.86
N ARG A 205 -8.56 20.49 9.41
CA ARG A 205 -7.13 20.15 9.25
C ARG A 205 -6.47 19.60 10.52
N VAL A 206 -6.75 20.20 11.68
CA VAL A 206 -6.23 19.74 12.99
C VAL A 206 -6.78 18.37 13.36
N LEU A 207 -8.05 18.10 13.02
CA LEU A 207 -8.66 16.80 13.24
C LEU A 207 -7.99 15.72 12.36
N LEU A 208 -7.77 16.03 11.09
CA LEU A 208 -7.15 15.13 10.13
C LEU A 208 -5.70 14.80 10.52
N SER A 209 -4.91 15.79 10.93
CA SER A 209 -3.55 15.54 11.40
C SER A 209 -3.51 14.70 12.68
N LYS A 210 -4.41 14.96 13.63
CA LYS A 210 -4.55 14.18 14.87
C LYS A 210 -4.83 12.70 14.60
N TYR A 211 -5.68 12.40 13.62
CA TYR A 211 -6.08 11.02 13.29
C TYR A 211 -5.23 10.36 12.20
N GLY A 212 -4.33 11.07 11.53
CA GLY A 212 -3.58 10.58 10.36
C GLY A 212 -2.89 9.23 10.59
N MET A 213 -2.17 9.07 11.71
CA MET A 213 -1.50 7.80 12.03
C MET A 213 -2.48 6.66 12.32
N ARG A 214 -3.61 6.95 12.98
CA ARG A 214 -4.67 5.96 13.22
C ARG A 214 -5.37 5.57 11.93
N ALA A 215 -5.55 6.52 11.01
CA ALA A 215 -6.12 6.28 9.68
C ALA A 215 -5.19 5.42 8.82
N LEU A 216 -3.87 5.67 8.85
CA LEU A 216 -2.87 4.83 8.19
C LEU A 216 -2.92 3.40 8.74
N LEU A 217 -2.87 3.23 10.06
CA LEU A 217 -2.99 1.91 10.69
C LEU A 217 -4.30 1.22 10.29
N GLY A 218 -5.42 1.95 10.35
CA GLY A 218 -6.73 1.41 10.01
C GLY A 218 -6.85 0.97 8.56
N GLY A 219 -6.33 1.78 7.62
CA GLY A 219 -6.29 1.43 6.20
C GLY A 219 -5.39 0.22 5.92
N THR A 220 -4.23 0.14 6.58
CA THR A 220 -3.33 -1.02 6.46
C THR A 220 -4.03 -2.29 6.94
N LEU A 221 -4.60 -2.27 8.15
CA LEU A 221 -5.33 -3.41 8.70
C LEU A 221 -6.52 -3.83 7.83
N ALA A 222 -7.28 -2.89 7.25
CA ALA A 222 -8.37 -3.20 6.34
C ALA A 222 -7.90 -3.97 5.09
N SER A 223 -6.76 -3.56 4.50
CA SER A 223 -6.16 -4.31 3.38
C SER A 223 -5.61 -5.68 3.80
N LEU A 224 -5.02 -5.80 4.99
CA LEU A 224 -4.52 -7.08 5.52
C LEU A 224 -5.65 -8.06 5.88
N ILE A 225 -6.77 -7.57 6.41
CA ILE A 225 -7.98 -8.39 6.64
C ILE A 225 -8.47 -8.95 5.30
N SER A 226 -8.51 -8.12 4.25
CA SER A 226 -8.92 -8.56 2.92
C SER A 226 -7.96 -9.61 2.34
N ALA A 227 -6.65 -9.43 2.55
CA ALA A 227 -5.63 -10.41 2.18
C ALA A 227 -5.77 -11.72 2.97
N THR A 228 -6.14 -11.64 4.25
CA THR A 228 -6.38 -12.83 5.10
C THR A 228 -7.58 -13.62 4.57
N PHE A 229 -8.69 -12.93 4.26
CA PHE A 229 -9.89 -13.59 3.73
C PHE A 229 -9.61 -14.32 2.41
N VAL A 230 -8.92 -13.69 1.46
CA VAL A 230 -8.57 -14.39 0.21
C VAL A 230 -7.60 -15.54 0.47
N GLY A 231 -6.66 -15.38 1.41
CA GLY A 231 -5.74 -16.44 1.82
C GLY A 231 -6.45 -17.69 2.36
N VAL A 232 -7.51 -17.49 3.16
CA VAL A 232 -8.36 -18.58 3.68
C VAL A 232 -9.14 -19.27 2.55
N ILE A 233 -9.68 -18.50 1.60
CA ILE A 233 -10.45 -19.06 0.47
C ILE A 233 -9.59 -19.92 -0.45
N LEU A 234 -8.32 -19.53 -0.64
CA LEU A 234 -7.41 -20.21 -1.56
C LEU A 234 -6.77 -21.48 -0.99
N GLY A 235 -6.83 -21.71 0.33
CA GLY A 235 -6.18 -22.83 1.01
C GLY A 235 -4.79 -22.48 1.50
#